data_AF-D6GUM9-F1
#
_entry.id   AF-D6GUM9-F1
#
_cell.length_a   1.000
_cell.length_b   1.000
_cell.length_c   1.000
_cell.angle_alpha   90.00
_cell.angle_beta   90.00
_cell.angle_gamma   90.00
#
_symmetry.space_group_name_H-M   'P 1'
#
loop_
_entity.id
_entity.type
_entity.pdbx_description
1 polymer ?
#
loop_
_entity_poly.entity_id
_entity_poly.type
_entity_poly.pdbx_seq_one_letter_code
_entity_poly.pdbx_strand_id
1 'polypeptide(L)'
;MILIEKTIYNDRKYIIFHSLFGRRVNDALSRLFAFIFSDRINEEVGLVINDNGFGITLSKEFSDNEIKSIITEAINLDLKRVVDENIKRTEILRRRFRHAAARGLMILRKYKGHRIRVERQQINAQALLRIIMDMDENFPILKEAYREIENDVMDILHASEILNKIKNSKIKYKIIETNVPSPFSHSLVTMGELDVVATKNKKEYIRKLHKLVMEKIERRKDDNK
;
A
#
# COMPACT_ATOMS: atom_id res chain seq x y z
N MET A 1 3.84 19.51 -2.43
CA MET A 1 2.36 19.50 -2.46
C MET A 1 1.92 18.10 -2.86
N ILE A 2 0.91 17.53 -2.22
CA ILE A 2 0.32 16.22 -2.55
C ILE A 2 -0.95 16.46 -3.36
N LEU A 3 -1.16 15.71 -4.45
CA LEU A 3 -2.41 15.77 -5.20
C LEU A 3 -3.19 14.49 -4.91
N ILE A 4 -4.45 14.64 -4.50
CA ILE A 4 -5.37 13.54 -4.21
C ILE A 4 -6.41 13.53 -5.32
N GLU A 5 -6.38 12.49 -6.15
CA GLU A 5 -7.29 12.31 -7.27
C GLU A 5 -8.34 11.26 -6.90
N LYS A 6 -9.61 11.67 -6.92
CA LYS A 6 -10.75 10.77 -6.95
C LYS A 6 -11.06 10.43 -8.40
N THR A 7 -11.13 9.15 -8.73
CA THR A 7 -11.50 8.70 -10.07
C THR A 7 -12.24 7.38 -10.03
N ILE A 8 -12.90 7.05 -11.14
CA ILE A 8 -13.65 5.81 -11.30
C ILE A 8 -13.18 5.14 -12.58
N TYR A 9 -12.93 3.84 -12.52
CA TYR A 9 -12.55 3.03 -13.69
C TYR A 9 -13.01 1.59 -13.51
N ASN A 10 -13.64 1.00 -14.53
CA ASN A 10 -14.20 -0.37 -14.49
C ASN A 10 -15.03 -0.64 -13.22
N ASP A 11 -15.97 0.26 -12.90
CA ASP A 11 -16.86 0.21 -11.72
C ASP A 11 -16.15 0.23 -10.36
N ARG A 12 -14.84 0.45 -10.35
CA ARG A 12 -14.04 0.63 -9.14
C ARG A 12 -13.73 2.09 -8.90
N LYS A 13 -13.82 2.48 -7.64
CA LYS A 13 -13.51 3.83 -7.18
C LYS A 13 -12.09 3.86 -6.65
N TYR A 14 -11.35 4.88 -7.04
CA TYR A 14 -9.97 5.07 -6.65
C TYR A 14 -9.80 6.40 -5.94
N ILE A 15 -9.09 6.38 -4.82
CA ILE A 15 -8.50 7.56 -4.22
C ILE A 15 -6.99 7.42 -4.36
N ILE A 16 -6.39 8.29 -5.16
CA ILE A 16 -5.00 8.21 -5.57
C ILE A 16 -4.24 9.39 -4.98
N PHE A 17 -3.22 9.09 -4.19
CA PHE A 17 -2.30 10.04 -3.61
C PHE A 17 -1.06 10.10 -4.50
N HIS A 18 -0.94 11.18 -5.28
CA HIS A 18 0.24 11.47 -6.09
C HIS A 18 1.30 12.14 -5.21
N SER A 19 2.43 11.45 -5.04
CA SER A 19 3.55 11.87 -4.19
C SER A 19 4.89 11.33 -4.67
N LEU A 20 5.91 12.18 -4.67
CA LEU A 20 7.30 11.84 -5.06
C LEU A 20 8.19 11.57 -3.83
N PHE A 21 7.68 10.81 -2.87
CA PHE A 21 8.44 10.46 -1.65
C PHE A 21 9.18 9.12 -1.76
N GLY A 22 9.01 8.41 -2.88
CA GLY A 22 9.58 7.09 -3.11
C GLY A 22 8.70 5.96 -2.57
N ARG A 23 8.85 4.77 -3.16
CA ARG A 23 7.96 3.63 -2.94
C ARG A 23 7.87 3.19 -1.48
N ARG A 24 8.96 3.20 -0.72
CA ARG A 24 8.99 2.73 0.68
C ARG A 24 8.20 3.65 1.62
N VAL A 25 8.29 4.97 1.40
CA VAL A 25 7.49 5.96 2.12
C VAL A 25 6.02 5.86 1.71
N ASN A 26 5.77 5.72 0.40
CA ASN A 26 4.41 5.54 -0.10
C ASN A 26 3.76 4.26 0.44
N ASP A 27 4.50 3.14 0.58
CA ASP A 27 3.99 1.89 1.16
C ASP A 27 3.54 2.10 2.62
N ALA A 28 4.37 2.73 3.44
CA ALA A 28 4.03 3.08 4.83
C ALA A 28 2.76 3.95 4.93
N LEU A 29 2.71 5.05 4.18
CA LEU A 29 1.55 5.95 4.16
C LEU A 29 0.30 5.21 3.66
N SER A 30 0.44 4.42 2.61
CA SER A 30 -0.68 3.71 2.01
C SER A 30 -1.34 2.74 2.98
N ARG A 31 -0.58 2.08 3.87
CA ARG A 31 -1.11 1.19 4.91
C ARG A 31 -1.90 1.93 5.97
N LEU A 32 -1.41 3.09 6.41
CA LEU A 32 -2.13 3.93 7.35
C LEU A 32 -3.47 4.39 6.76
N PHE A 33 -3.44 4.91 5.53
CA PHE A 33 -4.67 5.33 4.88
C PHE A 33 -5.59 4.15 4.61
N ALA A 34 -5.08 3.02 4.14
CA ALA A 34 -5.89 1.81 3.92
C ALA A 34 -6.58 1.34 5.21
N PHE A 35 -5.88 1.38 6.35
CA PHE A 35 -6.46 1.08 7.65
C PHE A 35 -7.64 2.01 7.97
N ILE A 36 -7.45 3.33 7.85
CA ILE A 36 -8.51 4.31 8.16
C ILE A 36 -9.69 4.19 7.18
N PHE A 37 -9.41 4.00 5.88
CA PHE A 37 -10.45 3.81 4.88
C PHE A 37 -11.25 2.52 5.13
N SER A 38 -10.56 1.43 5.44
CA SER A 38 -11.17 0.13 5.74
C SER A 38 -12.06 0.22 6.99
N ASP A 39 -11.59 0.88 8.05
CA ASP A 39 -12.38 1.11 9.27
C ASP A 39 -13.63 1.96 8.99
N ARG A 40 -13.52 2.99 8.15
CA ARG A 40 -14.64 3.87 7.78
C ARG A 40 -15.77 3.17 7.03
N ILE A 41 -15.46 2.14 6.24
CA ILE A 41 -16.46 1.40 5.45
C ILE A 41 -16.74 0.00 5.98
N ASN A 42 -15.98 -0.46 6.98
CA ASN A 42 -16.03 -1.82 7.53
C ASN A 42 -15.85 -2.91 6.45
N GLU A 43 -14.97 -2.66 5.48
CA GLU A 43 -14.64 -3.58 4.38
C GLU A 43 -13.14 -3.53 4.07
N GLU A 44 -12.60 -4.60 3.49
CA GLU A 44 -11.22 -4.61 2.98
C GLU A 44 -11.09 -3.68 1.77
N VAL A 45 -9.95 -3.00 1.67
CA VAL A 45 -9.65 -2.08 0.57
C VAL A 45 -8.47 -2.57 -0.25
N GLY A 46 -8.53 -2.35 -1.57
CA GLY A 46 -7.41 -2.66 -2.47
C GLY A 46 -6.32 -1.62 -2.36
N LEU A 47 -5.04 -2.04 -2.45
CA LEU A 47 -3.88 -1.15 -2.32
C LEU A 47 -2.97 -1.26 -3.54
N VAL A 48 -2.66 -0.13 -4.17
CA VAL A 48 -1.70 -0.05 -5.28
C VAL A 48 -0.62 0.96 -4.95
N ILE A 49 0.66 0.60 -5.15
CA ILE A 49 1.79 1.43 -4.71
C ILE A 49 2.85 1.47 -5.81
N ASN A 50 3.38 2.65 -6.09
CA ASN A 50 4.58 2.84 -6.91
C ASN A 50 5.45 3.99 -6.37
N ASP A 51 6.48 4.37 -7.13
CA ASP A 51 7.42 5.43 -6.71
C ASP A 51 6.81 6.83 -6.72
N ASN A 52 5.72 7.04 -7.47
CA ASN A 52 5.06 8.32 -7.69
C ASN A 52 3.75 8.49 -6.91
N GLY A 53 3.41 7.51 -6.07
CA GLY A 53 2.23 7.58 -5.23
C GLY A 53 1.69 6.23 -4.84
N PHE A 54 0.49 6.26 -4.27
CA PHE A 54 -0.30 5.07 -3.97
C PHE A 54 -1.77 5.35 -4.24
N GLY A 55 -2.54 4.30 -4.46
CA GLY A 55 -3.98 4.34 -4.66
C GLY A 55 -4.68 3.34 -3.77
N ILE A 56 -5.88 3.71 -3.34
CA ILE A 56 -6.77 2.85 -2.57
C ILE A 56 -8.02 2.61 -3.42
N THR A 57 -8.36 1.33 -3.59
CA THR A 57 -9.55 0.90 -4.33
C THR A 57 -10.67 0.64 -3.34
N LEU A 58 -11.84 1.24 -3.60
CA LEU A 58 -12.96 1.32 -2.67
C LEU A 58 -14.26 0.89 -3.36
N SER A 59 -15.19 0.34 -2.58
CA SER A 59 -16.59 0.06 -2.97
C SER A 59 -17.46 1.32 -2.89
N LYS A 60 -17.16 2.22 -1.95
CA LYS A 60 -17.92 3.45 -1.65
C LYS A 60 -17.21 4.72 -2.15
N GLU A 61 -18.01 5.74 -2.50
CA GLU A 61 -17.49 7.09 -2.77
C GLU A 61 -17.24 7.85 -1.47
N PHE A 62 -16.28 8.76 -1.51
CA PHE A 62 -15.98 9.67 -0.43
C PHE A 62 -16.05 11.10 -0.93
N SER A 63 -16.79 11.93 -0.20
CA SER A 63 -16.81 13.37 -0.38
C SER A 63 -15.46 14.00 -0.01
N ASP A 64 -15.20 15.20 -0.51
CA ASP A 64 -13.99 15.95 -0.17
C ASP A 64 -13.83 16.17 1.34
N ASN A 65 -14.95 16.33 2.06
CA ASN A 65 -14.94 16.53 3.50
C ASN A 65 -14.58 15.24 4.26
N GLU A 66 -15.06 14.09 3.81
CA GLU A 66 -14.67 12.80 4.40
C GLU A 66 -13.18 12.53 4.17
N ILE A 67 -12.65 12.81 2.97
CA ILE A 67 -11.21 12.67 2.70
C ILE A 67 -10.38 13.62 3.60
N LYS A 68 -10.80 14.87 3.76
CA LYS A 68 -10.14 15.81 4.69
C LYS A 68 -10.18 15.31 6.13
N SER A 69 -11.29 14.71 6.55
CA SER A 69 -11.42 14.08 7.87
C SER A 69 -10.43 12.93 8.04
N ILE A 70 -10.30 12.06 7.03
CA ILE A 70 -9.36 10.94 7.02
C ILE A 70 -7.91 11.41 7.06
N ILE A 71 -7.56 12.47 6.33
CA ILE A 71 -6.21 13.07 6.41
C ILE A 71 -5.95 13.63 7.81
N THR A 72 -6.95 14.29 8.40
CA THR A 72 -6.86 14.85 9.76
C THR A 72 -6.67 13.74 10.81
N GLU A 73 -7.34 12.61 10.62
CA GLU A 73 -7.16 11.42 11.44
C GLU A 73 -5.74 10.85 11.25
N ALA A 74 -5.30 10.66 10.01
CA ALA A 74 -3.98 10.10 9.68
C ALA A 74 -2.81 10.89 10.28
N ILE A 75 -2.85 12.23 10.25
CA ILE A 75 -1.78 13.07 10.81
C ILE A 75 -1.71 13.05 12.35
N ASN A 76 -2.74 12.53 13.02
CA ASN A 76 -2.82 12.44 14.48
C ASN A 76 -2.61 11.03 15.01
N LEU A 77 -2.59 10.02 14.14
CA LEU A 77 -2.29 8.64 14.50
C LEU A 77 -0.77 8.40 14.59
N ASP A 78 -0.40 7.45 15.45
CA ASP A 78 0.94 6.88 15.46
C ASP A 78 1.08 5.87 14.32
N LEU A 79 1.72 6.30 13.23
CA LEU A 79 1.95 5.48 12.05
C LEU A 79 2.63 4.15 12.40
N LYS A 80 3.63 4.17 13.30
CA LYS A 80 4.37 2.98 13.66
C LYS A 80 3.44 1.98 14.34
N ARG A 81 2.70 2.44 15.35
CA ARG A 81 1.75 1.59 16.08
C ARG A 81 0.70 0.98 15.16
N VAL A 82 0.11 1.78 14.26
CA VAL A 82 -0.88 1.30 13.29
C VAL A 82 -0.26 0.24 12.39
N VAL A 83 0.94 0.48 11.85
CA VAL A 83 1.61 -0.49 10.99
C VAL A 83 1.92 -1.78 11.74
N ASP A 84 2.50 -1.70 12.94
CA ASP A 84 2.87 -2.87 13.76
C ASP A 84 1.67 -3.75 14.10
N GLU A 85 0.53 -3.15 14.47
CA GLU A 85 -0.71 -3.87 14.78
C GLU A 85 -1.29 -4.56 13.53
N ASN A 86 -1.25 -3.88 12.38
CA ASN A 86 -1.82 -4.39 11.13
C ASN A 86 -0.95 -5.45 10.44
N ILE A 87 0.38 -5.43 10.60
CA ILE A 87 1.26 -6.40 9.94
C ILE A 87 1.30 -7.77 10.62
N LYS A 88 0.82 -7.91 11.87
CA LYS A 88 0.82 -9.17 12.66
C LYS A 88 0.28 -10.38 11.89
N ARG A 89 -0.74 -10.18 11.05
CA ARG A 89 -1.41 -11.26 10.29
C ARG A 89 -1.04 -11.32 8.81
N THR A 90 -0.14 -10.45 8.36
CA THR A 90 0.20 -10.29 6.94
C THR A 90 1.28 -11.27 6.47
N GLU A 91 1.30 -11.55 5.17
CA GLU A 91 2.36 -12.36 4.56
C GLU A 91 3.73 -11.68 4.62
N ILE A 92 3.77 -10.35 4.74
CA ILE A 92 5.01 -9.59 4.86
C ILE A 92 5.75 -9.99 6.13
N LEU A 93 5.04 -10.07 7.28
CA LEU A 93 5.64 -10.53 8.53
C LEU A 93 6.10 -11.99 8.42
N ARG A 94 5.26 -12.89 7.89
CA ARG A 94 5.64 -14.31 7.73
C ARG A 94 6.90 -14.47 6.88
N ARG A 95 7.00 -13.73 5.78
CA ARG A 95 8.17 -13.75 4.89
C ARG A 95 9.43 -13.21 5.57
N ARG A 96 9.33 -12.06 6.25
CA ARG A 96 10.46 -11.41 6.91
C ARG A 96 10.96 -12.20 8.11
N PHE A 97 10.03 -12.71 8.92
CA PHE A 97 10.36 -13.65 9.99
C PHE A 97 11.09 -14.88 9.47
N ARG A 98 10.61 -15.50 8.38
CA ARG A 98 11.28 -16.66 7.77
C ARG A 98 12.72 -16.32 7.34
N HIS A 99 12.96 -15.14 6.78
CA HIS A 99 14.31 -14.71 6.40
C HIS A 99 15.20 -14.50 7.63
N ALA A 100 14.71 -13.78 8.64
CA ALA A 100 15.44 -13.55 9.88
C ALA A 100 15.75 -14.86 10.61
N ALA A 101 14.77 -15.75 10.77
CA ALA A 101 14.92 -17.07 11.38
C ALA A 101 15.87 -17.99 10.60
N ALA A 102 15.86 -17.92 9.27
CA ALA A 102 16.79 -18.68 8.44
C ALA A 102 18.23 -18.15 8.50
N ARG A 103 18.44 -16.85 8.76
CA ARG A 103 19.77 -16.26 9.01
C ARG A 103 20.23 -16.52 10.44
N GLY A 104 19.32 -16.49 11.41
CA GLY A 104 19.55 -16.85 12.81
C GLY A 104 19.62 -18.35 13.08
N LEU A 105 19.72 -19.20 12.04
CA LEU A 105 19.85 -20.66 12.11
C LEU A 105 18.72 -21.39 12.87
N MET A 106 17.57 -20.75 13.08
CA MET A 106 16.40 -21.38 13.69
C MET A 106 15.65 -22.31 12.73
N ILE A 107 15.84 -22.11 11.42
CA ILE A 107 15.23 -22.95 10.38
C ILE A 107 16.32 -23.85 9.79
N LEU A 108 16.17 -25.16 10.04
CA LEU A 108 17.05 -26.17 9.47
C LEU A 108 16.95 -26.19 7.94
N ARG A 109 18.11 -26.10 7.27
CA ARG A 109 18.23 -26.22 5.80
C ARG A 109 18.67 -27.62 5.36
N LYS A 110 19.36 -28.33 6.25
CA LYS A 110 19.84 -29.70 6.07
C LYS A 110 19.53 -30.51 7.32
N TYR A 111 19.23 -31.79 7.16
CA TYR A 111 19.06 -32.74 8.25
C TYR A 111 19.77 -34.05 7.87
N LYS A 112 20.71 -34.50 8.72
CA LYS A 112 21.53 -35.69 8.48
C LYS A 112 22.15 -35.73 7.08
N GLY A 113 22.76 -34.62 6.65
CA GLY A 113 23.37 -34.49 5.32
C GLY A 113 22.39 -34.24 4.16
N HIS A 114 21.09 -34.46 4.34
CA HIS A 114 20.08 -34.26 3.29
C HIS A 114 19.49 -32.85 3.31
N ARG A 115 19.29 -32.26 2.12
CA ARG A 115 18.65 -30.95 1.97
C ARG A 115 17.15 -31.05 2.29
N ILE A 116 16.67 -30.13 3.12
CA ILE A 116 15.24 -30.01 3.41
C ILE A 116 14.56 -29.24 2.28
N ARG A 117 13.42 -29.76 1.80
CA ARG A 117 12.58 -29.11 0.77
C ARG A 117 12.12 -27.72 1.20
N VAL A 118 11.99 -26.78 0.26
CA VAL A 118 11.68 -25.37 0.54
C VAL A 118 10.31 -25.23 1.20
N GLU A 119 9.32 -25.99 0.75
CA GLU A 119 7.96 -26.00 1.29
C GLU A 119 7.97 -26.39 2.76
N ARG A 120 8.79 -27.39 3.13
CA ARG A 120 8.94 -27.81 4.53
C ARG A 120 9.61 -26.74 5.39
N GLN A 121 10.58 -26.01 4.85
CA GLN A 121 11.17 -24.86 5.56
C GLN A 121 10.15 -23.74 5.78
N GLN A 122 9.25 -23.51 4.81
CA GLN A 122 8.17 -22.53 4.95
C GLN A 122 7.18 -22.94 6.05
N ILE A 123 6.72 -24.20 6.04
CA ILE A 123 5.82 -24.74 7.08
C ILE A 123 6.46 -24.62 8.47
N ASN A 124 7.72 -25.03 8.61
CA ASN A 124 8.44 -24.94 9.89
C ASN A 124 8.58 -23.49 10.36
N ALA A 125 8.88 -22.55 9.46
CA ALA A 125 8.99 -21.14 9.81
C ALA A 125 7.66 -20.53 10.26
N GLN A 126 6.54 -20.92 9.61
CA GLN A 126 5.21 -20.46 10.02
C GLN A 126 4.79 -21.06 11.38
N ALA A 127 5.12 -22.32 11.65
CA ALA A 127 4.86 -22.93 12.95
C ALA A 127 5.68 -22.25 14.06
N LEU A 128 6.97 -22.01 13.81
CA LEU A 128 7.86 -21.31 14.73
C LEU A 128 7.38 -19.89 15.03
N LEU A 129 6.93 -19.14 14.01
CA LEU A 129 6.39 -17.79 14.20
C LEU A 129 5.21 -17.80 15.18
N ARG A 130 4.26 -18.73 15.02
CA ARG A 130 3.09 -18.83 15.91
C ARG A 130 3.51 -19.06 17.36
N ILE A 131 4.38 -20.06 17.58
CA ILE A 131 4.89 -20.38 18.92
C ILE A 131 5.57 -19.18 19.57
N ILE A 132 6.40 -18.44 18.81
CA ILE A 132 7.12 -17.28 19.32
C ILE A 132 6.16 -16.12 19.65
N MET A 133 5.18 -15.86 18.78
CA MET A 133 4.19 -14.80 19.03
C MET A 133 3.36 -15.07 20.29
N ASP A 134 3.05 -16.34 20.59
CA ASP A 134 2.32 -16.73 21.80
C ASP A 134 3.20 -16.70 23.06
N MET A 135 4.52 -16.86 22.90
CA MET A 135 5.48 -16.96 24.01
C MET A 135 6.05 -15.61 24.45
N ASP A 136 6.57 -14.83 23.50
CA ASP A 136 7.23 -13.55 23.76
C ASP A 136 7.24 -12.65 22.51
N GLU A 137 6.44 -11.58 22.54
CA GLU A 137 6.44 -10.56 21.48
C GLU A 137 7.79 -9.82 21.36
N ASN A 138 8.65 -9.90 22.37
CA ASN A 138 9.98 -9.30 22.38
C ASN A 138 11.10 -10.23 21.87
N PHE A 139 10.77 -11.41 21.36
CA PHE A 139 11.76 -12.38 20.90
C PHE A 139 12.71 -11.75 19.86
N PRO A 140 14.04 -11.89 19.97
CA PRO A 140 15.00 -11.14 19.14
C PRO A 140 14.80 -11.28 17.62
N ILE A 141 14.50 -12.50 17.14
CA ILE A 141 14.26 -12.74 15.71
C ILE A 141 12.93 -12.14 15.24
N LEU A 142 11.93 -12.08 16.11
CA LEU A 142 10.68 -11.40 15.82
C LEU A 142 10.90 -9.88 15.75
N LYS A 143 11.61 -9.31 16.72
CA LYS A 143 12.02 -7.89 16.70
C LYS A 143 12.83 -7.52 15.46
N GLU A 144 13.76 -8.38 15.04
CA GLU A 144 14.52 -8.17 13.81
C GLU A 144 13.61 -8.19 12.57
N ALA A 145 12.61 -9.06 12.53
CA ALA A 145 11.63 -9.08 11.45
C ALA A 145 10.81 -7.78 11.39
N TYR A 146 10.35 -7.27 12.53
CA TYR A 146 9.68 -5.95 12.60
C TYR A 146 10.61 -4.83 12.14
N ARG A 147 11.87 -4.80 12.62
CA ARG A 147 12.88 -3.82 12.21
C ARG A 147 13.07 -3.80 10.69
N GLU A 148 13.21 -4.96 10.04
CA GLU A 148 13.33 -5.03 8.58
C GLU A 148 12.06 -4.53 7.88
N ILE A 149 10.88 -4.80 8.44
CA ILE A 149 9.62 -4.33 7.86
C ILE A 149 9.55 -2.81 7.93
N GLU A 150 9.83 -2.23 9.09
CA GLU A 150 9.79 -0.78 9.32
C GLU A 150 10.85 -0.02 8.51
N ASN A 151 12.05 -0.59 8.35
CA ASN A 151 13.23 0.11 7.84
C ASN A 151 13.79 -0.37 6.51
N ASP A 152 13.42 -1.55 6.00
CA ASP A 152 13.90 -2.04 4.70
C ASP A 152 12.76 -2.18 3.70
N VAL A 153 11.58 -2.65 4.15
CA VAL A 153 10.37 -2.72 3.31
C VAL A 153 9.71 -1.36 3.24
N MET A 154 9.46 -0.76 4.40
CA MET A 154 8.89 0.56 4.54
C MET A 154 9.96 1.55 4.96
N ASP A 155 9.58 2.83 4.97
CA ASP A 155 10.38 3.89 5.57
C ASP A 155 9.47 4.68 6.52
N ILE A 156 9.24 4.08 7.70
CA ILE A 156 8.30 4.61 8.71
C ILE A 156 8.77 5.96 9.24
N LEU A 157 10.09 6.15 9.37
CA LEU A 157 10.67 7.40 9.84
C LEU A 157 10.33 8.56 8.89
N HIS A 158 10.67 8.45 7.60
CA HIS A 158 10.37 9.51 6.65
C HIS A 158 8.86 9.66 6.41
N ALA A 159 8.09 8.58 6.43
CA ALA A 159 6.62 8.67 6.35
C ALA A 159 6.03 9.47 7.52
N SER A 160 6.51 9.25 8.75
CA SER A 160 6.10 10.03 9.92
C SER A 160 6.49 11.50 9.79
N GLU A 161 7.67 11.80 9.25
CA GLU A 161 8.07 13.18 8.94
C GLU A 161 7.13 13.84 7.93
N ILE A 162 6.68 13.12 6.89
CA ILE A 162 5.73 13.64 5.91
C ILE A 162 4.40 13.97 6.59
N LEU A 163 3.86 13.08 7.43
CA LEU A 163 2.64 13.34 8.19
C LEU A 163 2.79 14.57 9.09
N ASN A 164 3.93 14.70 9.78
CA ASN A 164 4.25 15.89 10.60
C ASN A 164 4.38 17.17 9.76
N LYS A 165 4.94 17.09 8.55
CA LYS A 165 5.01 18.22 7.61
C LYS A 165 3.62 18.62 7.08
N ILE A 166 2.71 17.66 6.89
CA ILE A 166 1.30 17.95 6.55
C ILE A 166 0.60 18.62 7.74
N LYS A 167 0.76 18.06 8.96
CA LYS A 167 0.21 18.62 10.20
C LYS A 167 0.61 20.08 10.43
N ASN A 168 1.88 20.39 10.21
CA ASN A 168 2.44 21.73 10.35
C ASN A 168 2.23 22.62 9.11
N SER A 169 1.37 22.22 8.16
CA SER A 169 1.09 22.96 6.92
C SER A 169 2.31 23.26 6.02
N LYS A 170 3.43 22.57 6.23
CA LYS A 170 4.63 22.64 5.37
C LYS A 170 4.42 21.91 4.04
N ILE A 171 3.61 20.85 4.06
CA ILE A 171 3.14 20.15 2.86
C ILE A 171 1.64 20.37 2.74
N LYS A 172 1.24 21.06 1.67
CA LYS A 172 -0.17 21.23 1.30
C LYS A 172 -0.65 20.04 0.47
N TYR A 173 -1.94 19.75 0.54
CA TYR A 173 -2.61 18.80 -0.36
C TYR A 173 -3.76 19.47 -1.11
N LYS A 174 -4.13 18.92 -2.27
CA LYS A 174 -5.30 19.34 -3.06
C LYS A 174 -6.10 18.11 -3.47
N ILE A 175 -7.42 18.18 -3.34
CA ILE A 175 -8.33 17.13 -3.82
C ILE A 175 -8.86 17.56 -5.20
N ILE A 176 -8.87 16.62 -6.14
CA ILE A 176 -9.49 16.77 -7.45
C ILE A 176 -10.36 15.56 -7.74
N GLU A 177 -11.35 15.75 -8.58
CA GLU A 177 -12.23 14.68 -9.05
C GLU A 177 -12.17 14.59 -10.57
N THR A 178 -12.05 13.35 -11.08
CA THR A 178 -11.88 13.10 -12.50
C THR A 178 -12.74 11.92 -12.95
N ASN A 179 -13.63 12.18 -13.92
CA ASN A 179 -14.49 11.13 -14.50
C ASN A 179 -13.72 10.06 -15.29
N VAL A 180 -12.47 10.34 -15.65
CA VAL A 180 -11.55 9.42 -16.34
C VAL A 180 -10.20 9.57 -15.64
N PRO A 181 -9.49 8.47 -15.32
CA PRO A 181 -8.19 8.54 -14.69
C PRO A 181 -7.22 9.46 -15.44
N SER A 182 -6.59 10.37 -14.71
CA SER A 182 -5.56 11.25 -15.24
C SER A 182 -4.35 10.46 -15.80
N PRO A 183 -3.57 11.02 -16.74
CA PRO A 183 -2.36 10.36 -17.24
C PRO A 183 -1.38 9.95 -16.14
N PHE A 184 -1.32 10.70 -15.03
CA PHE A 184 -0.47 10.37 -13.89
C PHE A 184 -1.00 9.17 -13.10
N SER A 185 -2.32 8.94 -13.06
CA SER A 185 -2.92 7.81 -12.36
C SER A 185 -2.93 6.51 -13.17
N HIS A 186 -2.70 6.55 -14.49
CA HIS A 186 -2.77 5.36 -15.37
C HIS A 186 -1.94 4.18 -14.86
N SER A 187 -0.71 4.45 -14.39
CA SER A 187 0.17 3.38 -13.88
C SER A 187 -0.42 2.70 -12.64
N LEU A 188 -0.97 3.48 -11.70
CA LEU A 188 -1.58 2.98 -10.46
C LEU A 188 -2.91 2.26 -10.73
N VAL A 189 -3.78 2.85 -11.54
CA VAL A 189 -5.06 2.24 -11.93
C VAL A 189 -4.83 0.93 -12.67
N THR A 190 -3.88 0.90 -13.63
CA THR A 190 -3.56 -0.33 -14.35
C THR A 190 -3.01 -1.42 -13.41
N MET A 191 -2.21 -1.07 -12.40
CA MET A 191 -1.74 -2.04 -11.40
C MET A 191 -2.91 -2.66 -10.62
N GLY A 192 -3.89 -1.86 -10.18
CA GLY A 192 -5.04 -2.35 -9.42
C GLY A 192 -5.99 -3.25 -10.22
N GLU A 193 -5.98 -3.10 -11.53
CA GLU A 193 -6.78 -3.92 -12.45
C GLU A 193 -6.10 -5.24 -12.83
N LEU A 194 -4.75 -5.27 -12.85
CA LEU A 194 -3.98 -6.48 -13.13
C LEU A 194 -4.09 -7.54 -12.02
N ASP A 195 -4.45 -7.13 -10.81
CA ASP A 195 -4.76 -8.06 -9.71
C ASP A 195 -6.10 -8.81 -9.93
N VAL A 196 -6.92 -8.39 -10.91
CA VAL A 196 -8.25 -8.97 -11.21
C VAL A 196 -8.27 -9.80 -12.50
N VAL A 197 -7.51 -9.38 -13.51
CA VAL A 197 -7.54 -9.98 -14.85
C VAL A 197 -6.13 -10.29 -15.31
N ALA A 198 -5.96 -11.50 -15.86
CA ALA A 198 -4.69 -12.06 -16.30
C ALA A 198 -3.77 -11.02 -16.98
N THR A 199 -2.51 -11.03 -16.53
CA THR A 199 -1.37 -10.12 -16.78
C THR A 199 -1.07 -9.74 -18.24
N LYS A 200 -1.83 -10.26 -19.23
CA LYS A 200 -1.39 -10.36 -20.61
C LYS A 200 -1.34 -9.07 -21.41
N ASN A 201 -1.80 -7.90 -20.96
CA ASN A 201 -1.63 -6.68 -21.77
C ASN A 201 -1.70 -5.33 -21.01
N LYS A 202 -0.76 -5.06 -20.09
CA LYS A 202 -0.59 -3.73 -19.45
C LYS A 202 -0.56 -2.56 -20.46
N LYS A 203 0.13 -2.76 -21.59
CA LYS A 203 0.27 -1.77 -22.66
C LYS A 203 -1.08 -1.41 -23.31
N GLU A 204 -1.96 -2.40 -23.44
CA GLU A 204 -3.30 -2.20 -24.02
C GLU A 204 -4.19 -1.40 -23.07
N TYR A 205 -4.14 -1.67 -21.77
CA TYR A 205 -4.84 -0.89 -20.76
C TYR A 205 -4.43 0.58 -20.76
N ILE A 206 -3.12 0.86 -20.81
CA ILE A 206 -2.62 2.23 -20.89
C ILE A 206 -3.09 2.91 -22.17
N ARG A 207 -3.08 2.21 -23.31
CA ARG A 207 -3.62 2.75 -24.57
C ARG A 207 -5.13 3.04 -24.48
N LYS A 208 -5.90 2.17 -23.83
CA LYS A 208 -7.34 2.36 -23.61
C LYS A 208 -7.59 3.60 -22.75
N LEU A 209 -6.88 3.74 -21.64
CA LEU A 209 -6.96 4.92 -20.76
C LEU A 209 -6.57 6.21 -21.51
N HIS A 210 -5.49 6.16 -22.31
CA HIS A 210 -5.09 7.29 -23.15
C HIS A 210 -6.19 7.69 -24.14
N LYS A 211 -6.83 6.72 -24.81
CA LYS A 211 -7.94 6.96 -25.74
C LYS A 211 -9.10 7.69 -25.04
N LEU A 212 -9.49 7.25 -23.85
CA LEU A 212 -10.55 7.90 -23.06
C LEU A 212 -10.22 9.36 -22.70
N VAL A 213 -8.96 9.64 -22.37
CA VAL A 213 -8.51 11.01 -22.08
C VAL A 213 -8.59 11.87 -23.35
N MET A 214 -8.16 11.36 -24.50
CA MET A 214 -8.22 12.09 -25.77
C MET A 214 -9.66 12.38 -26.19
N GLU A 215 -10.56 11.39 -26.11
CA GLU A 215 -11.98 11.56 -26.40
C GLU A 215 -12.62 12.63 -25.50
N LYS A 216 -12.24 12.70 -24.22
CA LYS A 216 -12.70 13.74 -23.29
C LYS A 216 -12.19 15.14 -23.67
N ILE A 217 -10.95 15.25 -24.13
CA ILE A 217 -10.37 16.53 -24.57
C ILE A 217 -11.08 17.04 -25.83
N GLU A 218 -11.39 16.15 -26.78
CA GLU A 218 -12.12 16.48 -28.01
C GLU A 218 -13.53 16.99 -27.70
N ARG A 219 -14.33 16.25 -26.90
CA ARG A 219 -15.68 16.70 -26.49
C ARG A 219 -15.68 18.08 -25.84
N ARG A 220 -14.69 18.36 -24.98
CA ARG A 220 -14.55 19.66 -24.33
C ARG A 220 -14.26 20.82 -25.30
N LYS A 221 -13.66 20.54 -26.47
CA LYS A 221 -13.44 21.56 -27.50
C LYS A 221 -14.72 21.86 -28.28
N ASP A 222 -15.57 20.85 -28.46
CA ASP A 222 -16.85 21.00 -29.14
C ASP A 222 -17.88 21.73 -28.26
N ASP A 223 -17.88 21.49 -26.94
CA ASP A 223 -18.77 22.19 -25.98
C ASP A 223 -18.40 23.68 -25.76
N ASN A 224 -17.21 24.11 -26.16
CA ASN A 224 -16.71 25.48 -26.03
C ASN A 224 -16.72 26.28 -27.36
N LYS A 225 -17.35 25.73 -28.41
CA LYS A 225 -17.60 26.40 -29.69
C LYS A 225 -19.05 26.85 -29.76
#